data_AF-A0A7C0YZ91-F1
#
_entry.id   AF-A0A7C0YZ91-F1
#
_cell.length_a   1.000
_cell.length_b   1.000
_cell.length_c   1.000
_cell.angle_alpha   90.00
_cell.angle_beta   90.00
_cell.angle_gamma   90.00
#
_symmetry.space_group_name_H-M   'P 1'
#
loop_
_entity.id
_entity.type
_entity.pdbx_description
1 polymer ?
#
loop_
_entity_poly.entity_id
_entity_poly.type
_entity_poly.pdbx_seq_one_letter_code
_entity_poly.pdbx_strand_id
1 'polypeptide(L)'
;MHQPYLKNKYNRCGISPGLRLGYCYVKVHERGKEVLVAICDEELLGKTITVGDIVIEVKPEFYRGERVEVSRIHEYIERGTVINLIGNNVVKEAAKRNKILMDAAVEFNGILHVQIVK
;
A
#
# COMPACT_ATOMS: atom_id res chain seq x y z
N MET A 1 40.49 7.39 -10.60
CA MET A 1 39.18 7.91 -11.04
C MET A 1 38.23 6.72 -11.21
N HIS A 2 36.94 6.89 -10.83
CA HIS A 2 35.82 5.92 -10.82
C HIS A 2 35.76 4.97 -9.60
N GLN A 3 35.23 5.44 -8.46
CA GLN A 3 33.82 5.43 -7.98
C GLN A 3 33.33 4.09 -7.41
N PRO A 4 33.39 3.89 -6.07
CA PRO A 4 32.72 2.80 -5.35
C PRO A 4 31.49 3.31 -4.58
N TYR A 5 30.30 3.30 -5.18
CA TYR A 5 29.06 3.75 -4.53
C TYR A 5 27.84 2.86 -4.81
N LEU A 6 27.95 1.52 -4.77
CA LEU A 6 26.76 0.65 -4.84
C LEU A 6 26.88 -0.62 -3.98
N LYS A 7 27.29 -0.48 -2.71
CA LYS A 7 27.19 -1.57 -1.72
C LYS A 7 26.85 -1.04 -0.33
N ASN A 8 25.59 -0.65 -0.09
CA ASN A 8 24.91 -0.77 1.21
C ASN A 8 23.61 0.04 1.21
N LYS A 9 22.45 -0.63 1.16
CA LYS A 9 21.22 -0.08 1.77
C LYS A 9 20.09 -1.06 2.10
N TYR A 10 20.25 -2.36 1.80
CA TYR A 10 19.18 -3.36 2.06
C TYR A 10 19.49 -4.41 3.15
N ASN A 11 20.62 -4.34 3.85
CA ASN A 11 21.00 -5.35 4.86
C ASN A 11 21.14 -4.81 6.30
N ARG A 12 20.16 -4.01 6.77
CA ARG A 12 20.00 -3.76 8.22
C ARG A 12 18.53 -3.68 8.60
N CYS A 13 17.85 -4.82 8.58
CA CYS A 13 16.74 -5.05 9.49
C CYS A 13 16.73 -6.53 9.84
N GLY A 14 17.14 -6.84 11.07
CA GLY A 14 17.07 -8.21 11.59
C GLY A 14 15.62 -8.65 11.53
N ILE A 15 15.37 -9.76 10.83
CA ILE A 15 14.06 -10.41 10.83
C ILE A 15 13.91 -11.08 12.20
N SER A 16 13.27 -10.37 13.13
CA SER A 16 12.66 -10.99 14.30
C SER A 16 11.41 -11.76 13.83
N PRO A 17 11.25 -13.07 14.16
CA PRO A 17 10.13 -13.90 13.68
C PRO A 17 8.74 -13.54 14.25
N GLY A 18 8.48 -12.28 14.63
CA GLY A 18 7.32 -11.94 15.44
C GLY A 18 6.76 -10.52 15.29
N LEU A 19 7.12 -9.75 14.27
CA LEU A 19 6.44 -8.48 14.01
C LEU A 19 5.11 -8.80 13.31
N ARG A 20 4.01 -8.91 14.07
CA ARG A 20 2.67 -8.96 13.48
C ARG A 20 2.56 -7.76 12.56
N LEU A 21 2.35 -8.01 11.27
CA LEU A 21 1.95 -6.94 10.37
C LEU A 21 0.65 -6.34 10.93
N GLY A 22 0.52 -5.01 10.86
CA GLY A 22 -0.67 -4.32 11.36
C GLY A 22 -1.94 -4.76 10.63
N TYR A 23 -3.05 -4.11 10.96
CA TYR A 23 -4.30 -4.29 10.23
C TYR A 23 -4.45 -3.23 9.15
N CYS A 24 -5.29 -3.53 8.17
CA CYS A 24 -5.71 -2.61 7.12
C CYS A 24 -7.21 -2.78 6.90
N TYR A 25 -7.80 -1.80 6.20
CA TYR A 25 -9.14 -1.95 5.64
C TYR A 25 -9.06 -2.28 4.16
N VAL A 26 -9.89 -3.21 3.73
CA VAL A 26 -10.07 -3.56 2.32
C VAL A 26 -11.54 -3.38 1.95
N LYS A 27 -11.81 -2.58 0.93
CA LYS A 27 -13.15 -2.44 0.35
C LYS A 27 -13.12 -2.83 -1.12
N VAL A 28 -14.01 -3.75 -1.49
CA VAL A 28 -14.20 -4.18 -2.88
C VAL A 28 -15.45 -3.50 -3.43
N HIS A 29 -15.30 -2.83 -4.57
CA HIS A 29 -16.40 -2.23 -5.32
C HIS A 29 -16.49 -2.94 -6.67
N GLU A 30 -17.60 -3.64 -6.91
CA GLU A 30 -17.81 -4.40 -8.14
C GLU A 30 -18.84 -3.70 -9.03
N ARG A 31 -18.48 -3.46 -10.30
CA ARG A 31 -19.38 -2.90 -11.32
C ARG A 31 -19.16 -3.62 -12.65
N GLY A 32 -20.07 -4.53 -12.99
CA GLY A 32 -19.94 -5.33 -14.20
C GLY A 32 -18.69 -6.20 -14.15
N LYS A 33 -17.74 -5.94 -15.05
CA LYS A 33 -16.44 -6.65 -15.10
C LYS A 33 -15.34 -5.96 -14.29
N GLU A 34 -15.57 -4.73 -13.82
CA GLU A 34 -14.58 -4.00 -13.04
C GLU A 34 -14.69 -4.34 -11.56
N VAL A 35 -13.54 -4.64 -10.95
CA VAL A 35 -13.39 -4.93 -9.52
C VAL A 35 -12.36 -3.95 -8.98
N LEU A 36 -12.83 -2.89 -8.34
CA LEU A 36 -11.96 -1.93 -7.66
C LEU A 36 -11.73 -2.38 -6.22
N VAL A 37 -10.47 -2.54 -5.86
CA VAL A 37 -10.03 -2.93 -4.52
C VAL A 37 -9.31 -1.74 -3.88
N ALA A 38 -9.93 -1.13 -2.87
CA ALA A 38 -9.34 -0.05 -2.10
C ALA A 38 -8.78 -0.61 -0.78
N ILE A 39 -7.49 -0.38 -0.52
CA ILE A 39 -6.79 -0.89 0.66
C ILE A 39 -6.07 0.26 1.35
N CYS A 40 -6.32 0.46 2.64
CA CYS A 40 -5.58 1.44 3.44
C CYS A 40 -5.04 0.85 4.74
N ASP A 41 -3.84 1.28 5.15
CA ASP A 41 -3.36 1.08 6.52
C ASP A 41 -4.45 1.54 7.52
N GLU A 42 -4.70 0.76 8.58
CA GLU A 42 -5.79 1.00 9.53
C GLU A 42 -5.76 2.42 10.11
N GLU A 43 -4.58 2.90 10.47
CA GLU A 43 -4.38 4.20 11.09
C GLU A 43 -4.63 5.37 10.14
N LEU A 44 -4.74 5.14 8.82
CA LEU A 44 -4.99 6.19 7.84
C LEU A 44 -6.48 6.44 7.59
N LEU A 45 -7.37 5.53 8.00
CA LEU A 45 -8.79 5.65 7.71
C LEU A 45 -9.38 6.93 8.33
N GLY A 46 -10.05 7.73 7.49
CA GLY A 46 -10.65 9.01 7.89
C GLY A 46 -9.66 10.17 8.01
N LYS A 47 -8.38 9.96 7.71
CA LYS A 47 -7.39 11.05 7.69
C LYS A 47 -7.37 11.76 6.34
N THR A 48 -6.95 13.01 6.40
CA THR A 48 -6.59 13.83 5.24
C THR A 48 -5.09 14.08 5.26
N ILE A 49 -4.44 13.80 4.13
CA ILE A 49 -3.00 13.97 3.92
C ILE A 49 -2.83 15.11 2.93
N THR A 50 -2.12 16.16 3.33
CA THR A 50 -1.90 17.36 2.51
C THR A 50 -0.42 17.57 2.25
N VAL A 51 -0.04 17.71 0.98
CA VAL A 51 1.34 18.00 0.54
C VAL A 51 1.31 19.07 -0.55
N GLY A 52 1.71 20.29 -0.20
CA GLY A 52 1.53 21.44 -1.08
C GLY A 52 0.05 21.60 -1.42
N ASP A 53 -0.26 21.58 -2.72
CA ASP A 53 -1.63 21.70 -3.24
C ASP A 53 -2.35 20.35 -3.37
N ILE A 54 -1.67 19.23 -3.08
CA ILE A 54 -2.25 17.89 -3.18
C ILE A 54 -2.94 17.54 -1.86
N VAL A 55 -4.21 17.19 -1.94
CA VAL A 55 -5.03 16.73 -0.81
C VAL A 55 -5.54 15.33 -1.10
N ILE A 56 -5.19 14.38 -0.24
CA ILE A 56 -5.66 13.00 -0.30
C ILE A 56 -6.51 12.72 0.93
N GLU A 57 -7.78 12.40 0.70
CA GLU A 57 -8.71 12.03 1.76
C GLU A 57 -8.91 10.51 1.76
N VAL A 58 -8.57 9.84 2.86
CA VAL A 58 -8.80 8.40 3.03
C VAL A 58 -10.23 8.19 3.54
N LYS A 59 -11.19 8.52 2.67
CA LYS A 59 -12.63 8.57 3.01
C LYS A 59 -13.15 7.23 3.50
N PRO A 60 -13.78 7.15 4.69
CA PRO A 60 -14.38 5.91 5.17
C PRO A 60 -15.38 5.31 4.17
N GLU A 61 -16.13 6.12 3.45
CA GLU A 61 -17.13 5.65 2.48
C GLU A 61 -16.46 4.90 1.31
N PHE A 62 -15.20 5.20 1.00
CA PHE A 62 -14.44 4.57 -0.08
C PHE A 62 -13.52 3.44 0.39
N TYR A 63 -12.87 3.58 1.56
CA TYR A 63 -11.87 2.62 2.06
C TYR A 63 -12.39 1.69 3.17
N ARG A 64 -13.41 2.08 3.95
CA ARG A 64 -13.91 1.25 5.06
C ARG A 64 -14.73 0.07 4.53
N GLY A 65 -14.08 -1.07 4.45
CA GLY A 65 -14.69 -2.38 4.21
C GLY A 65 -14.31 -3.37 5.32
N GLU A 66 -13.80 -4.54 4.93
CA GLU A 66 -13.34 -5.56 5.86
C GLU A 66 -12.02 -5.14 6.52
N ARG A 67 -11.89 -5.38 7.83
CA ARG A 67 -10.63 -5.18 8.55
C ARG A 67 -9.84 -6.48 8.56
N VAL A 68 -8.68 -6.50 7.93
CA VAL A 68 -7.86 -7.71 7.76
C VAL A 68 -6.42 -7.48 8.18
N GLU A 69 -5.72 -8.56 8.52
CA GLU A 69 -4.27 -8.51 8.68
C GLU A 69 -3.62 -8.14 7.34
N VAL A 70 -2.64 -7.25 7.36
CA VAL A 70 -1.96 -6.79 6.13
C VAL A 70 -1.38 -7.95 5.34
N SER A 71 -0.90 -9.02 5.98
CA SER A 71 -0.41 -10.25 5.32
C SER A 71 -1.40 -10.90 4.35
N ARG A 72 -2.71 -10.65 4.53
CA ARG A 72 -3.78 -11.27 3.73
C ARG A 72 -4.15 -10.46 2.49
N ILE A 73 -3.63 -9.24 2.31
CA ILE A 73 -4.10 -8.34 1.23
C ILE A 73 -3.95 -8.90 -0.18
N HIS A 74 -3.02 -9.84 -0.39
CA HIS A 74 -2.75 -10.42 -1.72
C HIS A 74 -3.96 -11.13 -2.33
N GLU A 75 -4.82 -11.75 -1.51
CA GLU A 75 -6.04 -12.42 -1.98
C GLU A 75 -7.04 -11.44 -2.61
N TYR A 76 -7.03 -10.19 -2.15
CA TYR A 76 -7.84 -9.11 -2.69
C TYR A 76 -7.16 -8.46 -3.91
N ILE A 77 -5.85 -8.22 -3.83
CA ILE A 77 -5.07 -7.61 -4.92
C ILE A 77 -5.18 -8.47 -6.19
N GLU A 78 -5.10 -9.80 -6.08
CA GLU A 78 -5.17 -10.71 -7.23
C GLU A 78 -6.51 -10.63 -7.96
N ARG A 79 -7.62 -10.46 -7.23
CA ARG A 79 -8.99 -10.36 -7.76
C ARG A 79 -9.32 -9.01 -8.40
N GLY A 80 -8.66 -7.93 -8.00
CA GLY A 80 -8.95 -6.58 -8.49
C GLY A 80 -8.51 -6.34 -9.94
N THR A 81 -9.29 -5.60 -10.70
CA THR A 81 -8.89 -4.99 -11.98
C THR A 81 -8.24 -3.63 -11.76
N VAL A 82 -8.67 -2.91 -10.72
CA VAL A 82 -8.06 -1.67 -10.24
C VAL A 82 -7.77 -1.81 -8.76
N ILE A 83 -6.55 -1.51 -8.32
CA ILE A 83 -6.14 -1.63 -6.92
C ILE A 83 -5.58 -0.29 -6.46
N ASN A 84 -6.19 0.31 -5.45
CA ASN A 84 -5.68 1.50 -4.77
C ASN A 84 -5.11 1.09 -3.41
N LEU A 85 -3.81 1.23 -3.25
CA LEU A 85 -3.11 1.01 -1.99
C LEU A 85 -2.69 2.35 -1.41
N ILE A 86 -3.01 2.63 -0.14
CA ILE A 86 -2.49 3.77 0.59
C ILE A 86 -2.01 3.38 1.98
N GLY A 87 -0.75 3.66 2.27
CA GLY A 87 -0.12 3.27 3.52
C GLY A 87 1.17 2.48 3.32
N ASN A 88 2.08 2.67 4.25
CA ASN A 88 3.41 2.09 4.19
C ASN A 88 3.38 0.58 4.39
N ASN A 89 2.49 0.07 5.24
CA ASN A 89 2.44 -1.37 5.50
C ASN A 89 1.84 -2.11 4.31
N VAL A 90 0.71 -1.65 3.79
CA VAL A 90 0.04 -2.27 2.64
C VAL A 90 0.86 -2.21 1.36
N VAL A 91 1.54 -1.08 1.08
CA VAL A 91 2.41 -0.96 -0.12
C VAL A 91 3.64 -1.86 0.00
N LYS A 92 4.31 -1.86 1.15
CA LYS A 92 5.48 -2.74 1.37
C LYS A 92 5.10 -4.22 1.33
N GLU A 93 3.94 -4.58 1.84
CA GLU A 93 3.44 -5.95 1.77
C GLU A 93 3.16 -6.36 0.32
N ALA A 94 2.43 -5.56 -0.45
CA ALA A 94 2.19 -5.82 -1.87
C ALA A 94 3.51 -5.96 -2.66
N ALA A 95 4.49 -5.11 -2.34
CA ALA A 95 5.80 -5.13 -2.99
C ALA A 95 6.62 -6.42 -2.74
N LYS A 96 6.25 -7.24 -1.75
CA LYS A 96 6.89 -8.56 -1.56
C LYS A 96 6.68 -9.48 -2.75
N ARG A 97 5.54 -9.38 -3.45
CA ARG A 97 5.24 -10.16 -4.66
C ARG A 97 5.65 -9.44 -5.95
N ASN A 98 5.66 -8.11 -5.95
CA ASN A 98 6.08 -7.32 -7.10
C ASN A 98 6.92 -6.10 -6.66
N LYS A 99 8.24 -6.21 -6.81
CA LYS A 99 9.17 -5.16 -6.37
C LYS A 99 9.01 -3.83 -7.12
N ILE A 100 8.50 -3.85 -8.36
CA ILE A 100 8.25 -2.64 -9.17
C ILE A 100 7.29 -1.70 -8.45
N LEU A 101 6.42 -2.22 -7.57
CA LEU A 101 5.49 -1.38 -6.81
C LEU A 101 6.20 -0.39 -5.89
N MET A 102 7.40 -0.68 -5.39
CA MET A 102 8.17 0.30 -4.61
C MET A 102 8.71 1.43 -5.47
N ASP A 103 9.11 1.13 -6.70
CA ASP A 103 9.64 2.12 -7.64
C ASP A 103 8.53 2.98 -8.24
N ALA A 104 7.32 2.41 -8.39
CA ALA A 104 6.13 3.08 -8.89
C ALA A 104 5.33 3.83 -7.81
N ALA A 105 5.65 3.63 -6.52
CA ALA A 105 4.93 4.27 -5.43
C ALA A 105 5.17 5.77 -5.42
N VAL A 106 4.08 6.51 -5.24
CA VAL A 106 4.14 7.96 -4.99
C VAL A 106 4.13 8.17 -3.48
N GLU A 107 5.04 8.99 -2.97
CA GLU A 107 5.11 9.33 -1.55
C GLU A 107 4.48 10.71 -1.29
N PHE A 108 3.55 10.77 -0.35
CA PHE A 108 2.93 12.00 0.14
C PHE A 108 3.11 12.10 1.65
N ASN A 109 3.91 13.05 2.12
CA ASN A 109 4.18 13.26 3.55
C ASN A 109 4.66 11.98 4.27
N GLY A 110 5.54 11.20 3.64
CA GLY A 110 6.03 9.92 4.17
C GLY A 110 5.04 8.75 4.09
N ILE A 111 3.91 8.92 3.39
CA ILE A 111 2.90 7.88 3.17
C ILE A 111 2.94 7.44 1.71
N LEU A 112 3.15 6.14 1.49
CA LEU A 112 3.17 5.56 0.15
C LEU A 112 1.74 5.37 -0.39
N HIS A 113 1.59 5.61 -1.69
CA HIS A 113 0.40 5.31 -2.46
C HIS A 113 0.78 4.63 -3.78
N VAL A 114 0.02 3.60 -4.16
CA VAL A 114 0.17 2.89 -5.44
C VAL A 114 -1.22 2.65 -6.02
N GLN A 115 -1.36 2.91 -7.33
CA GLN A 115 -2.49 2.43 -8.11
C GLN A 115 -2.02 1.40 -9.14
N ILE A 116 -2.72 0.27 -9.21
CA ILE A 116 -2.47 -0.79 -10.19
C ILE A 116 -3.73 -0.90 -11.05
N VAL A 117 -3.55 -0.93 -12.37
CA VAL A 117 -4.61 -1.20 -13.36
C VAL A 117 -4.21 -2.43 -14.16
N LYS A 118 -5.11 -3.40 -14.29
CA LYS A 118 -4.90 -4.68 -14.99
C LYS A 118 -5.77 -4.80 -16.24
#